data_AF-A0A6M0FTR8-F1
#
_entry.id   AF-A0A6M0FTR8-F1
#
_cell.length_a   1.000
_cell.length_b   1.000
_cell.length_c   1.000
_cell.angle_alpha   90.00
_cell.angle_beta   90.00
_cell.angle_gamma   90.00
#
_symmetry.space_group_name_H-M   'P 1'
#
loop_
_entity.id
_entity.type
_entity.pdbx_description
1 polymer ?
#
loop_
_entity_poly.entity_id
_entity_poly.type
_entity_poly.pdbx_seq_one_letter_code
_entity_poly.pdbx_strand_id
1 'polypeptide(L)'
;MLGIKFPIPNSQFPIPNSQFPTYQMNKNLKLLKLGLYYITITVLVVYLFIIFLPLPWGIGVGLDPSWTYGISRAAADKLIFGRDIIFTYGPFGYLVQGAALEDNFFAIAFFRIGAHLACLGVTVAKLGQLKTNLQKLALVISVLFTYLINFTTDYRVIFTFLILLSWDNILNNKSIRWWSLGLGAIAGFCLLTKFTVGVSTVGALILLLLGNLYNSLRSQSNVELSILALVDAIIAATSVAFLFLNPYPLLSLHKLLICAALAGVFGTTTWFIERQQSRKQLSQVTEETRTTKFNNLTRQLFGWRGFYWVYSLSLLITVLASEPSLLAFIATSLDVSSGYSSAMSGVASPWEVRCALLGVVFVLALLRVLARENSLGFSLSLAFLLWLTFKHGFVRQDGHVLIFIFSLPLIVSLIIAKARSMRLAKFATGIRLGDGWHLRSRCWWFSPLYMGRWGDAI
;
A
#
# COMPACT_ATOMS: atom_id res chain seq x y z
N MET A 1 -33.77 72.98 17.33
CA MET A 1 -33.68 73.80 18.54
C MET A 1 -32.48 73.35 19.36
N LEU A 2 -31.53 74.27 19.54
CA LEU A 2 -30.52 74.39 20.60
C LEU A 2 -29.80 73.13 21.10
N GLY A 3 -28.58 72.93 20.61
CA GLY A 3 -27.58 72.07 21.24
C GLY A 3 -27.00 72.74 22.48
N ILE A 4 -27.05 72.05 23.61
CA ILE A 4 -26.38 72.45 24.84
C ILE A 4 -25.08 71.64 24.94
N LYS A 5 -23.95 72.30 24.66
CA LYS A 5 -22.61 71.78 24.99
C LYS A 5 -22.35 72.06 26.47
N PHE A 6 -22.24 71.02 27.28
CA PHE A 6 -21.62 71.13 28.60
C PHE A 6 -20.09 71.19 28.44
N PRO A 7 -19.40 72.17 29.04
CA PRO A 7 -17.94 72.22 29.02
C PRO A 7 -17.39 71.17 30.00
N ILE A 8 -16.61 70.22 29.47
CA ILE A 8 -15.80 69.33 30.29
C ILE A 8 -14.60 70.15 30.80
N PRO A 9 -14.32 70.22 32.11
CA PRO A 9 -13.15 70.90 32.62
C PRO A 9 -11.87 70.21 32.12
N ASN A 10 -10.88 71.00 31.69
CA ASN A 10 -9.53 70.56 31.35
C ASN A 10 -8.90 69.82 32.54
N SER A 11 -9.00 68.48 32.59
CA SER A 11 -8.18 67.68 33.50
C SER A 11 -6.79 67.51 32.88
N GLN A 12 -5.79 68.19 33.45
CA GLN A 12 -4.37 68.00 33.11
C GLN A 12 -3.76 66.77 33.80
N PHE A 13 -4.52 65.69 33.93
CA PHE A 13 -3.96 64.42 34.40
C PHE A 13 -3.74 63.49 33.19
N PRO A 14 -2.50 63.04 32.93
CA PRO A 14 -2.29 62.01 31.93
C PRO A 14 -3.02 60.75 32.37
N ILE A 15 -4.10 60.39 31.66
CA ILE A 15 -4.73 59.08 31.82
C ILE A 15 -3.66 58.05 31.47
N PRO A 16 -3.21 57.20 32.42
CA PRO A 16 -2.29 56.13 32.09
C PRO A 16 -2.91 55.31 30.98
N ASN A 17 -2.16 54.97 29.93
CA ASN A 17 -2.59 54.02 28.91
C ASN A 17 -2.91 52.67 29.58
N SER A 18 -4.11 52.52 30.14
CA SER A 18 -4.65 51.27 30.61
C SER A 18 -5.10 50.48 29.39
N GLN A 19 -4.14 50.07 28.55
CA GLN A 19 -4.38 48.90 27.72
C GLN A 19 -4.52 47.72 28.69
N PHE A 20 -5.76 47.44 29.11
CA PHE A 20 -6.09 46.18 29.76
C PHE A 20 -5.46 45.04 28.95
N PRO A 21 -4.88 44.00 29.57
CA PRO A 21 -4.18 42.91 28.87
C PRO A 21 -5.16 41.96 28.14
N THR A 22 -6.16 42.50 27.43
CA THR A 22 -7.15 41.78 26.63
C THR A 22 -6.50 41.00 25.49
N TYR A 23 -5.40 41.52 24.91
CA TYR A 23 -4.64 40.83 23.86
C TYR A 23 -3.94 39.56 24.37
N GLN A 24 -3.29 39.63 25.54
CA GLN A 24 -2.66 38.45 26.16
C GLN A 24 -3.70 37.44 26.63
N MET A 25 -4.83 37.89 27.18
CA MET A 25 -5.94 37.02 27.61
C MET A 25 -6.56 36.26 26.42
N ASN A 26 -6.77 36.94 25.28
CA ASN A 26 -7.28 36.30 24.05
C ASN A 26 -6.28 35.30 23.43
N LYS A 27 -4.98 35.57 23.52
CA LYS A 27 -3.94 34.63 23.07
C LYS A 27 -3.91 33.38 23.95
N ASN A 28 -3.99 33.56 25.28
CA ASN A 28 -4.02 32.45 26.24
C ASN A 28 -5.28 31.59 26.07
N LEU A 29 -6.44 32.22 25.84
CA LEU A 29 -7.69 31.48 25.58
C LEU A 29 -7.63 30.67 24.27
N LYS A 30 -7.01 31.21 23.21
CA LYS A 30 -6.78 30.48 21.95
C LYS A 30 -5.83 29.30 22.15
N LEU A 31 -4.74 29.49 22.88
CA LEU A 31 -3.79 28.41 23.22
C LEU A 31 -4.46 27.32 24.06
N LEU A 32 -5.30 27.70 25.04
CA LEU A 32 -6.07 26.76 25.85
C LEU A 32 -7.05 25.94 25.01
N LYS A 33 -7.84 26.59 24.14
CA LYS A 33 -8.77 25.90 23.23
C LYS A 33 -8.05 24.94 22.28
N LEU A 34 -6.89 25.36 21.76
CA LEU A 34 -6.05 24.53 20.91
C LEU A 34 -5.48 23.34 21.68
N GLY A 35 -5.00 23.55 22.91
CA GLY A 35 -4.51 22.49 23.80
C GLY A 35 -5.59 21.48 24.12
N LEU A 36 -6.78 21.93 24.54
CA LEU A 36 -7.94 21.06 24.80
C LEU A 36 -8.36 20.26 23.57
N TYR A 37 -8.32 20.87 22.38
CA TYR A 37 -8.61 20.17 21.12
C TYR A 37 -7.63 19.03 20.85
N TYR A 38 -6.31 19.26 20.98
CA TYR A 38 -5.30 18.21 20.79
C TYR A 38 -5.36 17.12 21.87
N ILE A 39 -5.65 17.49 23.12
CA ILE A 39 -5.87 16.52 24.20
C ILE A 39 -7.08 15.64 23.87
N THR A 40 -8.19 16.23 23.46
CA THR A 40 -9.41 15.48 23.12
C THR A 40 -9.16 14.51 21.97
N ILE A 41 -8.48 14.94 20.90
CA ILE A 41 -8.11 14.06 19.79
C ILE A 41 -7.18 12.94 20.25
N THR A 42 -6.17 13.26 21.05
CA THR A 42 -5.23 12.26 21.56
C THR A 42 -5.97 11.21 22.40
N VAL A 43 -6.83 11.64 23.32
CA VAL A 43 -7.66 10.75 24.14
C VAL A 43 -8.56 9.88 23.27
N LEU A 44 -9.21 10.45 22.25
CA LEU A 44 -10.06 9.68 21.33
C LEU A 44 -9.25 8.65 20.56
N VAL A 45 -8.07 9.01 20.03
CA VAL A 45 -7.20 8.08 19.29
C VAL A 45 -6.70 6.97 20.19
N VAL A 46 -6.27 7.28 21.41
CA VAL A 46 -5.82 6.29 22.40
C VAL A 46 -6.98 5.37 22.81
N TYR A 47 -8.17 5.92 23.05
CA TYR A 47 -9.36 5.14 23.36
C TYR A 47 -9.71 4.17 22.22
N LEU A 48 -9.74 4.67 20.97
CA LEU A 48 -10.00 3.84 19.79
C LEU A 48 -8.92 2.77 19.59
N PHE A 49 -7.65 3.08 19.88
CA PHE A 49 -6.57 2.09 19.84
C PHE A 49 -6.78 0.98 20.88
N ILE A 50 -7.13 1.34 22.12
CA ILE A 50 -7.29 0.38 23.22
C ILE A 50 -8.52 -0.52 22.98
N ILE A 51 -9.67 0.06 22.58
CA ILE A 51 -10.91 -0.72 22.41
C ILE A 51 -10.82 -1.72 21.24
N PHE A 52 -9.98 -1.44 20.24
CA PHE A 52 -9.80 -2.30 19.07
C PHE A 52 -8.50 -3.13 19.11
N LEU A 53 -7.86 -3.21 20.28
CA LEU A 53 -6.64 -3.97 20.46
C LEU A 53 -6.90 -5.46 20.14
N PRO A 54 -6.18 -6.04 19.16
CA PRO A 54 -6.44 -7.40 18.70
C PRO A 54 -5.81 -8.44 19.66
N LEU A 55 -6.46 -8.66 20.80
CA LEU A 55 -5.99 -9.60 21.81
C LEU A 55 -6.05 -11.06 21.32
N PRO A 56 -5.12 -11.93 21.75
CA PRO A 56 -5.22 -13.36 21.50
C PRO A 56 -6.48 -13.94 22.14
N TRP A 57 -7.12 -14.88 21.45
CA TRP A 57 -8.27 -15.64 21.98
C TRP A 57 -7.86 -17.08 22.30
N GLY A 58 -8.53 -17.69 23.27
CA GLY A 58 -8.31 -19.08 23.65
C GLY A 58 -8.87 -20.08 22.64
N ILE A 59 -8.83 -21.36 23.01
CA ILE A 59 -9.35 -22.46 22.20
C ILE A 59 -10.88 -22.39 22.16
N GLY A 60 -11.45 -22.36 20.94
CA GLY A 60 -12.90 -22.43 20.74
C GLY A 60 -13.42 -23.87 20.77
N VAL A 61 -14.69 -24.05 21.13
CA VAL A 61 -15.35 -25.37 21.18
C VAL A 61 -15.95 -25.73 19.81
N GLY A 62 -15.83 -26.99 19.40
CA GLY A 62 -16.47 -27.54 18.20
C GLY A 62 -15.52 -27.71 17.01
N LEU A 63 -16.07 -28.19 15.89
CA LEU A 63 -15.30 -28.49 14.68
C LEU A 63 -14.80 -27.20 14.01
N ASP A 64 -15.65 -26.19 13.87
CA ASP A 64 -15.32 -24.96 13.14
C ASP A 64 -14.15 -24.16 13.75
N PRO A 65 -14.00 -24.05 15.09
CA PRO A 65 -12.82 -23.41 15.67
C PRO A 65 -11.56 -24.29 15.68
N SER A 66 -11.69 -25.61 15.50
CA SER A 66 -10.59 -26.57 15.73
C SER A 66 -9.34 -26.34 14.86
N TRP A 67 -9.51 -25.82 13.63
CA TRP A 67 -8.37 -25.52 12.75
C TRP A 67 -7.47 -24.41 13.30
N THR A 68 -8.01 -23.47 14.09
CA THR A 68 -7.23 -22.40 14.73
C THR A 68 -6.31 -22.95 15.81
N TYR A 69 -6.72 -24.01 16.52
CA TYR A 69 -5.86 -24.78 17.40
C TYR A 69 -4.82 -25.55 16.59
N GLY A 70 -5.23 -26.22 15.51
CA GLY A 70 -4.35 -27.02 14.65
C GLY A 70 -3.15 -26.24 14.11
N ILE A 71 -3.36 -25.03 13.59
CA ILE A 71 -2.25 -24.19 13.08
C ILE A 71 -1.33 -23.70 14.20
N SER A 72 -1.87 -23.42 15.39
CA SER A 72 -1.09 -23.03 16.56
C SER A 72 -0.24 -24.17 17.09
N ARG A 73 -0.80 -25.38 17.14
CA ARG A 73 -0.10 -26.60 17.53
C ARG A 73 0.97 -26.97 16.50
N ALA A 74 0.68 -26.88 15.21
CA ALA A 74 1.66 -27.12 14.14
C ALA A 74 2.88 -26.21 14.25
N ALA A 75 2.69 -24.95 14.63
CA ALA A 75 3.79 -24.02 14.88
C ALA A 75 4.59 -24.38 16.15
N ALA A 76 3.90 -24.74 17.24
CA ALA A 76 4.56 -25.16 18.50
C ALA A 76 5.40 -26.44 18.29
N ASP A 77 4.87 -27.41 17.54
CA ASP A 77 5.53 -28.67 17.22
C ASP A 77 6.56 -28.52 16.08
N LYS A 78 6.74 -27.30 15.53
CA LYS A 78 7.69 -26.97 14.46
C LYS A 78 7.50 -27.82 13.20
N LEU A 79 6.25 -28.08 12.82
CA LEU A 79 5.91 -28.80 11.60
C LEU A 79 6.29 -27.99 10.35
N ILE A 80 6.72 -28.71 9.32
CA ILE A 80 7.09 -28.11 8.04
C ILE A 80 5.86 -28.00 7.13
N PHE A 81 5.49 -26.76 6.78
CA PHE A 81 4.41 -26.49 5.85
C PHE A 81 4.81 -26.85 4.42
N GLY A 82 3.95 -27.61 3.73
CA GLY A 82 4.22 -28.19 2.40
C GLY A 82 4.85 -29.58 2.43
N ARG A 83 5.16 -30.13 3.62
CA ARG A 83 5.68 -31.49 3.81
C ARG A 83 4.91 -32.25 4.89
N ASP A 84 4.90 -31.72 6.11
CA ASP A 84 4.27 -32.33 7.28
C ASP A 84 2.79 -31.89 7.40
N ILE A 85 2.49 -30.67 6.97
CA ILE A 85 1.14 -30.10 6.94
C ILE A 85 0.87 -29.41 5.61
N ILE A 86 -0.30 -29.66 5.04
CA ILE A 86 -0.81 -28.99 3.86
C ILE A 86 -2.03 -28.16 4.29
N PHE A 87 -1.91 -26.84 4.23
CA PHE A 87 -2.98 -25.92 4.64
C PHE A 87 -2.86 -24.59 3.91
N THR A 88 -3.95 -23.81 3.87
CA THR A 88 -3.99 -22.51 3.17
C THR A 88 -3.27 -21.38 3.93
N TYR A 89 -2.97 -21.62 5.20
CA TYR A 89 -2.10 -20.78 6.01
C TYR A 89 -0.68 -21.36 6.02
N GLY A 90 0.31 -20.49 6.17
CA GLY A 90 1.71 -20.91 6.30
C GLY A 90 2.18 -20.97 7.75
N PRO A 91 3.50 -21.09 7.98
CA PRO A 91 4.11 -21.19 9.31
C PRO A 91 3.77 -20.05 10.27
N PHE A 92 3.41 -18.86 9.75
CA PHE A 92 3.01 -17.70 10.54
C PHE A 92 1.50 -17.46 10.57
N GLY A 93 0.69 -18.39 10.05
CA GLY A 93 -0.76 -18.27 10.06
C GLY A 93 -1.35 -18.17 11.46
N TYR A 94 -0.74 -18.84 12.43
CA TYR A 94 -1.16 -18.80 13.82
C TYR A 94 -1.08 -17.38 14.42
N LEU A 95 -0.16 -16.53 13.94
CA LEU A 95 -0.07 -15.13 14.39
C LEU A 95 -1.32 -14.32 14.04
N VAL A 96 -1.95 -14.65 12.92
CA VAL A 96 -3.12 -13.93 12.41
C VAL A 96 -4.42 -14.52 12.98
N GLN A 97 -4.55 -15.84 12.98
CA GLN A 97 -5.81 -16.55 13.26
C GLN A 97 -5.71 -17.71 14.26
N GLY A 98 -4.51 -18.01 14.76
CA GLY A 98 -4.31 -19.11 15.69
C GLY A 98 -5.01 -18.88 17.03
N ALA A 99 -5.46 -19.99 17.63
CA ALA A 99 -5.86 -20.01 19.03
C ALA A 99 -4.61 -19.90 19.90
N ALA A 100 -4.66 -19.10 20.95
CA ALA A 100 -3.52 -18.90 21.84
C ALA A 100 -3.28 -20.14 22.71
N LEU A 101 -2.07 -20.68 22.60
CA LEU A 101 -1.49 -21.69 23.47
C LEU A 101 -0.44 -21.02 24.35
N GLU A 102 -0.05 -21.67 25.45
CA GLU A 102 0.97 -21.13 26.35
C GLU A 102 2.28 -20.78 25.61
N ASP A 103 2.72 -21.65 24.70
CA ASP A 103 3.96 -21.49 23.95
C ASP A 103 3.96 -20.32 22.94
N ASN A 104 2.80 -19.92 22.45
CA ASN A 104 2.68 -18.97 21.34
C ASN A 104 1.88 -17.70 21.66
N PHE A 105 1.31 -17.60 22.87
CA PHE A 105 0.50 -16.46 23.31
C PHE A 105 1.19 -15.11 23.05
N PHE A 106 2.44 -14.98 23.50
CA PHE A 106 3.20 -13.73 23.35
C PHE A 106 3.54 -13.41 21.89
N ALA A 107 3.87 -14.43 21.10
CA ALA A 107 4.14 -14.23 19.67
C ALA A 107 2.90 -13.70 18.94
N ILE A 108 1.72 -14.29 19.21
CA ILE A 108 0.44 -13.82 18.68
C ILE A 108 0.15 -12.40 19.17
N ALA A 109 0.26 -12.13 20.48
CA ALA A 109 -0.01 -10.82 21.05
C ALA A 109 0.86 -9.72 20.44
N PHE A 110 2.18 -9.91 20.42
CA PHE A 110 3.11 -8.92 19.88
C PHE A 110 2.92 -8.70 18.39
N PHE A 111 2.68 -9.76 17.60
CA PHE A 111 2.43 -9.60 16.18
C PHE A 111 1.16 -8.80 15.91
N ARG A 112 0.04 -9.15 16.57
CA ARG A 112 -1.24 -8.49 16.35
C ARG A 112 -1.23 -7.03 16.82
N ILE A 113 -0.64 -6.75 17.98
CA ILE A 113 -0.45 -5.38 18.47
C ILE A 113 0.48 -4.60 17.54
N GLY A 114 1.58 -5.20 17.09
CA GLY A 114 2.51 -4.61 16.12
C GLY A 114 1.84 -4.28 14.79
N ALA A 115 1.03 -5.18 14.24
CA ALA A 115 0.26 -4.95 13.02
C ALA A 115 -0.76 -3.81 13.20
N HIS A 116 -1.40 -3.72 14.37
CA HIS A 116 -2.33 -2.65 14.70
C HIS A 116 -1.62 -1.28 14.82
N LEU A 117 -0.47 -1.23 15.50
CA LEU A 117 0.39 -0.05 15.58
C LEU A 117 0.91 0.38 14.21
N ALA A 118 1.33 -0.57 13.37
CA ALA A 118 1.77 -0.29 12.01
C ALA A 118 0.63 0.32 11.17
N CYS A 119 -0.58 -0.24 11.26
CA CYS A 119 -1.76 0.30 10.59
C CYS A 119 -2.04 1.75 11.01
N LEU A 120 -2.03 2.02 12.32
CA LEU A 120 -2.22 3.37 12.87
C LEU A 120 -1.12 4.32 12.40
N GLY A 121 0.15 3.94 12.56
CA GLY A 121 1.31 4.77 12.20
C GLY A 121 1.35 5.11 10.72
N VAL A 122 1.12 4.13 9.84
CA VAL A 122 1.03 4.33 8.38
C VAL A 122 -0.14 5.24 8.01
N THR A 123 -1.29 5.07 8.66
CA THR A 123 -2.47 5.91 8.43
C THR A 123 -2.19 7.35 8.85
N VAL A 124 -1.66 7.58 10.05
CA VAL A 124 -1.28 8.91 10.55
C VAL A 124 -0.24 9.58 9.65
N ALA A 125 0.79 8.84 9.24
CA ALA A 125 1.79 9.33 8.29
C ALA A 125 1.16 9.71 6.94
N LYS A 126 0.22 8.91 6.43
CA LYS A 126 -0.50 9.24 5.19
C LYS A 126 -1.38 10.47 5.37
N LEU A 127 -2.09 10.63 6.49
CA LEU A 127 -2.91 11.81 6.78
C LEU A 127 -2.09 13.11 6.74
N GLY A 128 -0.82 13.07 7.16
CA GLY A 128 0.11 14.20 7.05
C GLY A 128 0.46 14.60 5.61
N GLN A 129 0.33 13.68 4.64
CA GLN A 129 0.58 13.94 3.22
C GLN A 129 -0.67 14.45 2.48
N LEU A 130 -1.86 14.25 3.03
CA LEU A 130 -3.13 14.62 2.37
C LEU A 130 -3.40 16.12 2.49
N LYS A 131 -3.82 16.73 1.37
CA LYS A 131 -3.99 18.18 1.26
C LYS A 131 -5.36 18.65 1.74
N THR A 132 -6.41 17.87 1.47
CA THR A 132 -7.81 18.28 1.74
C THR A 132 -8.38 17.56 2.94
N ASN A 133 -9.29 18.22 3.67
CA ASN A 133 -10.00 17.60 4.79
C ASN A 133 -10.90 16.44 4.34
N LEU A 134 -11.44 16.51 3.11
CA LEU A 134 -12.22 15.42 2.54
C LEU A 134 -11.38 14.14 2.34
N GLN A 135 -10.16 14.26 1.82
CA GLN A 135 -9.23 13.13 1.70
C GLN A 135 -8.91 12.53 3.07
N LYS A 136 -8.63 13.38 4.06
CA LYS A 136 -8.35 12.94 5.44
C LYS A 136 -9.55 12.20 6.04
N LEU A 137 -10.74 12.78 5.92
CA LEU A 137 -11.99 12.19 6.43
C LEU A 137 -12.27 10.85 5.74
N ALA A 138 -12.15 10.77 4.42
CA ALA A 138 -12.38 9.53 3.66
C ALA A 138 -11.43 8.40 4.11
N LEU A 139 -10.16 8.71 4.35
CA LEU A 139 -9.18 7.72 4.83
C LEU A 139 -9.45 7.31 6.30
N VAL A 140 -9.77 8.27 7.19
CA VAL A 140 -10.09 7.95 8.58
C VAL A 140 -11.33 7.06 8.66
N ILE A 141 -12.40 7.42 7.96
CA ILE A 141 -13.63 6.64 7.94
C ILE A 141 -13.37 5.24 7.37
N SER A 142 -12.62 5.11 6.27
CA SER A 142 -12.35 3.79 5.67
C SER A 142 -11.53 2.88 6.59
N VAL A 143 -10.56 3.42 7.32
CA VAL A 143 -9.80 2.68 8.33
C VAL A 143 -10.67 2.32 9.53
N LEU A 144 -11.52 3.24 10.01
CA LEU A 144 -12.45 2.96 11.12
C LEU A 144 -13.45 1.84 10.78
N PHE A 145 -13.94 1.78 9.55
CA PHE A 145 -14.81 0.68 9.11
C PHE A 145 -14.18 -0.70 9.29
N THR A 146 -12.84 -0.80 9.20
CA THR A 146 -12.15 -2.08 9.44
C THR A 146 -12.26 -2.55 10.88
N TYR A 147 -12.33 -1.61 11.81
CA TYR A 147 -12.40 -1.88 13.23
C TYR A 147 -13.83 -2.18 13.70
N LEU A 148 -14.81 -1.46 13.16
CA LEU A 148 -16.23 -1.63 13.51
C LEU A 148 -16.78 -3.04 13.23
N ILE A 149 -16.14 -3.77 12.32
CA ILE A 149 -16.62 -5.07 11.82
C ILE A 149 -15.72 -6.22 12.28
N ASN A 150 -14.77 -5.89 13.17
CA ASN A 150 -13.80 -6.82 13.71
C ASN A 150 -13.05 -7.57 12.60
N PHE A 151 -12.60 -6.85 11.57
CA PHE A 151 -11.74 -7.46 10.55
C PHE A 151 -10.54 -8.10 11.22
N THR A 152 -10.25 -9.32 10.80
CA THR A 152 -9.14 -10.12 11.27
C THR A 152 -7.81 -9.49 10.84
N THR A 153 -6.74 -9.84 11.56
CA THR A 153 -5.43 -9.18 11.43
C THR A 153 -4.87 -9.25 10.00
N ASP A 154 -5.21 -10.27 9.21
CA ASP A 154 -4.79 -10.44 7.81
C ASP A 154 -5.27 -9.28 6.94
N TYR A 155 -6.55 -8.89 7.06
CA TYR A 155 -7.09 -7.77 6.30
C TYR A 155 -6.46 -6.45 6.70
N ARG A 156 -6.19 -6.25 8.00
CA ARG A 156 -5.51 -5.05 8.50
C ARG A 156 -4.10 -4.94 7.91
N VAL A 157 -3.39 -6.06 7.76
CA VAL A 157 -2.07 -6.12 7.10
C VAL A 157 -2.18 -5.74 5.62
N ILE A 158 -3.14 -6.33 4.87
CA ILE A 158 -3.36 -5.97 3.45
C ILE A 158 -3.67 -4.47 3.31
N PHE A 159 -4.53 -3.93 4.17
CA PHE A 159 -4.96 -2.54 4.10
C PHE A 159 -3.82 -1.58 4.43
N THR A 160 -3.02 -1.91 5.46
CA THR A 160 -1.79 -1.18 5.78
C THR A 160 -0.83 -1.18 4.61
N PHE A 161 -0.66 -2.32 3.95
CA PHE A 161 0.17 -2.46 2.76
C PHE A 161 -0.33 -1.59 1.60
N LEU A 162 -1.65 -1.55 1.34
CA LEU A 162 -2.23 -0.66 0.32
C LEU A 162 -2.06 0.82 0.63
N ILE A 163 -2.24 1.22 1.90
CA ILE A 163 -2.02 2.61 2.31
C ILE A 163 -0.55 2.98 2.08
N LEU A 164 0.39 2.08 2.41
CA LEU A 164 1.80 2.25 2.07
C LEU A 164 1.97 2.44 0.56
N LEU A 165 1.48 1.52 -0.29
CA LEU A 165 1.59 1.62 -1.76
C LEU A 165 1.04 2.93 -2.35
N SER A 166 0.15 3.62 -1.63
CA SER A 166 -0.39 4.93 -2.03
C SER A 166 0.56 6.11 -1.79
N TRP A 167 1.73 5.91 -1.20
CA TRP A 167 2.69 6.97 -0.91
C TRP A 167 3.39 7.46 -2.19
N ASP A 168 3.48 8.77 -2.36
CA ASP A 168 4.01 9.38 -3.59
C ASP A 168 5.51 9.09 -3.79
N ASN A 169 6.25 8.85 -2.71
CA ASN A 169 7.69 8.65 -2.75
C ASN A 169 8.13 7.22 -3.09
N ILE A 170 7.20 6.26 -3.15
CA ILE A 170 7.55 4.85 -3.41
C ILE A 170 8.19 4.69 -4.79
N LEU A 171 7.64 5.36 -5.80
CA LEU A 171 8.12 5.29 -7.18
C LEU A 171 9.17 6.37 -7.50
N ASN A 172 9.69 7.08 -6.49
CA ASN A 172 10.75 8.06 -6.71
C ASN A 172 12.04 7.35 -7.13
N ASN A 173 12.68 7.81 -8.21
CA ASN A 173 13.90 7.22 -8.78
C ASN A 173 15.02 7.01 -7.75
N LYS A 174 15.15 7.88 -6.74
CA LYS A 174 16.20 7.76 -5.72
C LYS A 174 15.96 6.61 -4.73
N SER A 175 14.70 6.26 -4.49
CA SER A 175 14.30 5.35 -3.41
C SER A 175 13.53 4.11 -3.86
N ILE A 176 13.12 4.03 -5.14
CA ILE A 176 12.25 2.97 -5.66
C ILE A 176 12.79 1.56 -5.39
N ARG A 177 14.11 1.38 -5.46
CA ARG A 177 14.77 0.10 -5.21
C ARG A 177 14.67 -0.32 -3.74
N TRP A 178 14.96 0.61 -2.82
CA TRP A 178 14.85 0.39 -1.38
C TRP A 178 13.41 0.08 -0.96
N TRP A 179 12.45 0.81 -1.53
CA TRP A 179 11.02 0.51 -1.33
C TRP A 179 10.65 -0.86 -1.88
N SER A 180 11.15 -1.22 -3.06
CA SER A 180 10.86 -2.53 -3.67
C SER A 180 11.43 -3.67 -2.84
N LEU A 181 12.65 -3.55 -2.33
CA LEU A 181 13.23 -4.52 -1.38
C LEU A 181 12.40 -4.64 -0.11
N GLY A 182 12.08 -3.52 0.55
CA GLY A 182 11.33 -3.53 1.81
C GLY A 182 9.90 -4.05 1.66
N LEU A 183 9.17 -3.60 0.65
CA LEU A 183 7.80 -4.06 0.37
C LEU A 183 7.78 -5.50 -0.15
N GLY A 184 8.79 -5.91 -0.91
CA GLY A 184 8.99 -7.30 -1.33
C GLY A 184 9.19 -8.22 -0.12
N ALA A 185 10.07 -7.83 0.81
CA ALA A 185 10.29 -8.56 2.06
C ALA A 185 8.99 -8.72 2.88
N ILE A 186 8.22 -7.64 3.05
CA ILE A 186 6.92 -7.68 3.74
C ILE A 186 5.95 -8.62 3.01
N ALA A 187 5.88 -8.56 1.68
CA ALA A 187 4.99 -9.42 0.89
C ALA A 187 5.40 -10.90 0.95
N GLY A 188 6.70 -11.19 0.99
CA GLY A 188 7.25 -12.54 1.23
C GLY A 188 6.88 -13.09 2.60
N PHE A 189 6.97 -12.27 3.66
CA PHE A 189 6.48 -12.64 4.99
C PHE A 189 4.97 -12.88 4.98
N CYS A 190 4.19 -12.03 4.30
CA CYS A 190 2.74 -12.17 4.19
C CYS A 190 2.33 -13.50 3.55
N LEU A 191 3.10 -14.02 2.59
CA LEU A 191 2.88 -15.33 1.98
C LEU A 191 2.91 -16.48 2.99
N LEU A 192 3.71 -16.37 4.04
CA LEU A 192 3.81 -17.36 5.11
C LEU A 192 2.74 -17.21 6.19
N THR A 193 1.96 -16.13 6.18
CA THR A 193 0.81 -16.00 7.07
C THR A 193 -0.38 -16.75 6.50
N LYS A 194 -0.89 -16.28 5.35
CA LYS A 194 -2.01 -16.87 4.62
C LYS A 194 -1.76 -16.66 3.13
N PHE A 195 -1.95 -17.72 2.35
CA PHE A 195 -1.62 -17.70 0.93
C PHE A 195 -2.29 -16.54 0.18
N THR A 196 -3.58 -16.29 0.44
CA THR A 196 -4.32 -15.14 -0.13
C THR A 196 -3.70 -13.78 0.23
N VAL A 197 -3.19 -13.60 1.46
CA VAL A 197 -2.56 -12.34 1.89
C VAL A 197 -1.26 -12.13 1.12
N GLY A 198 -0.43 -13.17 1.01
CA GLY A 198 0.77 -13.16 0.18
C GLY A 198 0.47 -12.80 -1.27
N VAL A 199 -0.44 -13.53 -1.92
CA VAL A 199 -0.87 -13.27 -3.31
C VAL A 199 -1.38 -11.84 -3.48
N SER A 200 -2.16 -11.33 -2.52
CA SER A 200 -2.66 -9.95 -2.53
C SER A 200 -1.51 -8.94 -2.50
N THR A 201 -0.58 -9.08 -1.55
CA THR A 201 0.54 -8.13 -1.37
C THR A 201 1.57 -8.20 -2.49
N VAL A 202 1.98 -9.40 -2.91
CA VAL A 202 2.93 -9.62 -4.00
C VAL A 202 2.33 -9.16 -5.31
N GLY A 203 1.10 -9.56 -5.62
CA GLY A 203 0.41 -9.16 -6.84
C GLY A 203 0.20 -7.64 -6.92
N ALA A 204 -0.23 -7.00 -5.83
CA ALA A 204 -0.38 -5.55 -5.77
C ALA A 204 0.95 -4.82 -6.00
N LEU A 205 2.06 -5.27 -5.40
CA LEU A 205 3.39 -4.68 -5.58
C LEU A 205 3.91 -4.89 -7.01
N ILE A 206 3.81 -6.10 -7.56
CA ILE A 206 4.24 -6.40 -8.92
C ILE A 206 3.47 -5.55 -9.93
N LEU A 207 2.15 -5.44 -9.79
CA LEU A 207 1.34 -4.61 -10.70
C LEU A 207 1.68 -3.12 -10.60
N LEU A 208 2.04 -2.63 -9.41
CA LEU A 208 2.53 -1.26 -9.22
C LEU A 208 3.82 -1.03 -10.01
N LEU A 209 4.79 -1.95 -9.87
CA LEU A 209 6.10 -1.87 -10.51
C LEU A 209 6.02 -2.10 -12.03
N LEU A 210 5.15 -3.00 -12.50
CA LEU A 210 4.89 -3.22 -13.93
C LEU A 210 4.26 -2.00 -14.58
N GLY A 211 3.32 -1.33 -13.90
CA GLY A 211 2.79 -0.06 -14.41
C GLY A 211 3.83 1.06 -14.45
N ASN A 212 4.77 1.08 -13.50
CA ASN A 212 5.93 1.98 -13.55
C ASN A 212 6.86 1.64 -14.72
N LEU A 213 7.18 0.36 -14.92
CA LEU A 213 7.98 -0.13 -16.04
C LEU A 213 7.33 0.23 -17.38
N TYR A 214 6.02 0.05 -17.52
CA TYR A 214 5.28 0.46 -18.71
C TYR A 214 5.44 1.96 -19.00
N ASN A 215 5.29 2.81 -17.98
CA ASN A 215 5.50 4.25 -18.14
C ASN A 215 6.94 4.57 -18.54
N SER A 216 7.93 3.93 -17.91
CA SER A 216 9.34 4.07 -18.24
C SER A 216 9.70 3.63 -19.66
N LEU A 217 9.09 2.55 -20.15
CA LEU A 217 9.25 2.07 -21.53
C LEU A 217 8.65 3.08 -22.52
N ARG A 218 7.45 3.58 -22.22
CA ARG A 218 6.77 4.59 -23.05
C ARG A 218 7.55 5.90 -23.13
N SER A 219 8.15 6.33 -22.02
CA SER A 219 8.95 7.57 -21.95
C SER A 219 10.43 7.35 -22.29
N GLN A 220 10.86 6.12 -22.53
CA GLN A 220 12.26 5.72 -22.73
C GLN A 220 13.21 6.20 -21.61
N SER A 221 12.71 6.31 -20.38
CA SER A 221 13.46 6.86 -19.24
C SER A 221 13.37 5.93 -18.03
N ASN A 222 14.50 5.70 -17.35
CA ASN A 222 14.56 4.89 -16.11
C ASN A 222 14.06 3.44 -16.29
N VAL A 223 14.15 2.88 -17.50
CA VAL A 223 13.72 1.49 -17.78
C VAL A 223 14.53 0.50 -16.94
N GLU A 224 15.85 0.63 -16.95
CA GLU A 224 16.73 -0.24 -16.17
C GLU A 224 16.41 -0.17 -14.68
N LEU A 225 16.23 1.03 -14.14
CA LEU A 225 15.89 1.23 -12.73
C LEU A 225 14.57 0.54 -12.36
N SER A 226 13.58 0.58 -13.26
CA SER A 226 12.28 -0.06 -13.07
C SER A 226 12.37 -1.59 -13.13
N ILE A 227 13.22 -2.14 -14.02
CA ILE A 227 13.50 -3.57 -14.08
C ILE A 227 14.19 -4.02 -12.79
N LEU A 228 15.22 -3.31 -12.35
CA LEU A 228 15.93 -3.61 -11.11
C LEU A 228 15.01 -3.55 -9.90
N ALA A 229 14.12 -2.57 -9.82
CA ALA A 229 13.12 -2.48 -8.76
C ALA A 229 12.19 -3.71 -8.75
N LEU A 230 11.72 -4.17 -9.91
CA LEU A 230 10.90 -5.39 -10.01
C LEU A 230 11.66 -6.64 -9.55
N VAL A 231 12.92 -6.77 -9.99
CA VAL A 231 13.80 -7.87 -9.58
C VAL A 231 14.08 -7.83 -8.07
N ASP A 232 14.40 -6.65 -7.53
CA ASP A 232 14.63 -6.42 -6.10
C ASP A 232 13.41 -6.87 -5.27
N ALA A 233 12.18 -6.54 -5.70
CA ALA A 233 10.95 -6.97 -5.01
C ALA A 233 10.76 -8.49 -5.02
N ILE A 234 10.95 -9.14 -6.18
CA ILE A 234 10.77 -10.60 -6.33
C ILE A 234 11.81 -11.36 -5.50
N ILE A 235 13.07 -10.91 -5.58
CA ILE A 235 14.17 -11.50 -4.81
C ILE A 235 13.90 -11.35 -3.31
N ALA A 236 13.55 -10.15 -2.84
CA ALA A 236 13.29 -9.92 -1.42
C ALA A 236 12.11 -10.76 -0.91
N ALA A 237 11.01 -10.83 -1.67
CA ALA A 237 9.86 -11.66 -1.32
C ALA A 237 10.22 -13.14 -1.22
N THR A 238 10.97 -13.65 -2.20
CA THR A 238 11.38 -15.06 -2.26
C THR A 238 12.37 -15.40 -1.14
N SER A 239 13.38 -14.56 -0.91
CA SER A 239 14.38 -14.77 0.14
C SER A 239 13.75 -14.75 1.54
N VAL A 240 12.83 -13.83 1.82
CA VAL A 240 12.15 -13.78 3.13
C VAL A 240 11.20 -14.96 3.31
N ALA A 241 10.43 -15.32 2.28
CA ALA A 241 9.57 -16.50 2.33
C ALA A 241 10.40 -17.77 2.57
N PHE A 242 11.53 -17.94 1.88
CA PHE A 242 12.41 -19.09 2.06
C PHE A 242 13.09 -19.12 3.44
N LEU A 243 13.55 -17.96 3.93
CA LEU A 243 14.19 -17.82 5.23
C LEU A 243 13.31 -18.36 6.36
N PHE A 244 12.04 -17.97 6.35
CA PHE A 244 11.11 -18.26 7.45
C PHE A 244 10.17 -19.44 7.19
N LEU A 245 10.22 -20.07 6.02
CA LEU A 245 9.51 -21.32 5.78
C LEU A 245 10.05 -22.45 6.67
N ASN A 246 11.36 -22.43 6.96
CA ASN A 246 11.99 -23.39 7.84
C ASN A 246 11.75 -23.02 9.31
N PRO A 247 11.27 -23.95 10.16
CA PRO A 247 11.16 -23.74 11.61
C PRO A 247 12.47 -23.35 12.29
N TYR A 248 13.62 -23.62 11.65
CA TYR A 248 14.96 -23.22 12.07
C TYR A 248 15.56 -22.22 11.05
N PRO A 249 15.24 -20.92 11.14
CA PRO A 249 15.63 -19.93 10.12
C PRO A 249 17.13 -19.80 9.89
N LEU A 250 17.97 -20.13 10.89
CA LEU A 250 19.42 -20.08 10.76
C LEU A 250 19.96 -21.01 9.67
N LEU A 251 19.32 -22.15 9.43
CA LEU A 251 19.70 -23.08 8.37
C LEU A 251 19.41 -22.49 6.98
N SER A 252 18.23 -21.89 6.81
CA SER A 252 17.88 -21.18 5.57
C SER A 252 18.72 -19.93 5.37
N LEU A 253 19.05 -19.21 6.45
CA LEU A 253 19.93 -18.04 6.41
C LEU A 253 21.32 -18.39 5.88
N HIS A 254 21.91 -19.49 6.38
CA HIS A 254 23.21 -19.95 5.90
C HIS A 254 23.21 -20.18 4.38
N LYS A 255 22.17 -20.82 3.84
CA LYS A 255 22.01 -21.02 2.40
C LYS A 255 21.88 -19.70 1.64
N LEU A 256 21.08 -18.76 2.14
CA LEU A 256 20.95 -17.43 1.55
C LEU A 256 22.27 -16.63 1.58
N LEU A 257 23.07 -16.80 2.63
CA LEU A 257 24.41 -16.21 2.74
C LEU A 257 25.38 -16.82 1.72
N ILE A 258 25.30 -18.13 1.45
CA ILE A 258 26.07 -18.76 0.38
C ILE A 258 25.66 -18.18 -0.99
N CYS A 259 24.36 -18.07 -1.27
CA CYS A 259 23.88 -17.41 -2.50
C CYS A 259 24.43 -15.98 -2.63
N ALA A 260 24.39 -15.20 -1.55
CA ALA A 260 24.90 -13.84 -1.51
C ALA A 260 26.42 -13.77 -1.69
N ALA A 261 27.17 -14.69 -1.09
CA ALA A 261 28.62 -14.78 -1.22
C ALA A 261 29.03 -15.13 -2.66
N LEU A 262 28.41 -16.15 -3.26
CA LEU A 262 28.64 -16.53 -4.65
C LEU A 262 28.33 -15.38 -5.60
N ALA A 263 27.18 -14.72 -5.42
CA ALA A 263 26.80 -13.55 -6.20
C ALA A 263 27.75 -12.37 -5.98
N GLY A 264 28.24 -12.15 -4.76
CA GLY A 264 29.19 -11.10 -4.41
C GLY A 264 30.55 -11.31 -5.06
N VAL A 265 31.10 -12.52 -5.01
CA VAL A 265 32.36 -12.88 -5.68
C VAL A 265 32.22 -12.71 -7.20
N PHE A 266 31.13 -13.19 -7.80
CA PHE A 266 30.90 -13.02 -9.23
C PHE A 266 30.67 -11.55 -9.61
N GLY A 267 29.90 -10.80 -8.83
CA GLY A 267 29.62 -9.39 -9.07
C GLY A 267 30.87 -8.52 -8.96
N THR A 268 31.73 -8.78 -7.97
CA THR A 268 33.00 -8.03 -7.80
C THR A 268 34.01 -8.37 -8.90
N THR A 269 34.18 -9.65 -9.24
CA THR A 269 35.09 -10.07 -10.32
C THR A 269 34.66 -9.50 -11.67
N THR A 270 33.37 -9.59 -12.02
CA THR A 270 32.85 -9.01 -13.27
C THR A 270 32.94 -7.49 -13.30
N TRP A 271 32.74 -6.80 -12.18
CA TRP A 271 32.97 -5.35 -12.06
C TRP A 271 34.44 -4.97 -12.25
N PHE A 272 35.39 -5.72 -11.67
CA PHE A 272 36.81 -5.47 -11.88
C PHE A 272 37.22 -5.65 -13.35
N ILE A 273 36.70 -6.69 -14.01
CA ILE A 273 36.94 -6.94 -15.44
C ILE A 273 36.38 -5.80 -16.29
N GLU A 274 35.14 -5.38 -16.03
CA GLU A 274 34.49 -4.25 -16.72
C GLU A 274 35.30 -2.95 -16.55
N ARG A 275 35.79 -2.70 -15.33
CA ARG A 275 36.59 -1.52 -15.01
C ARG A 275 37.95 -1.53 -15.70
N GLN A 276 38.61 -2.68 -15.78
CA GLN A 276 39.88 -2.82 -16.52
C GLN A 276 39.70 -2.65 -18.02
N GLN A 277 38.67 -3.25 -18.61
CA GLN A 277 38.35 -3.11 -20.04
C GLN A 277 37.98 -1.65 -20.39
N SER A 278 37.18 -1.00 -19.56
CA SER A 278 36.82 0.42 -19.76
C SER A 278 38.02 1.35 -19.69
N ARG A 279 39.01 1.05 -18.83
CA ARG A 279 40.29 1.81 -18.77
C ARG A 279 41.15 1.59 -20.02
N LYS A 280 41.26 0.34 -20.50
CA LYS A 280 42.00 0.01 -21.74
C LYS A 280 41.35 0.64 -22.98
N GLN A 281 40.02 0.68 -23.04
CA GLN A 281 39.30 1.38 -24.11
C GLN A 281 39.50 2.88 -24.05
N LEU A 282 39.47 3.52 -22.87
CA LEU A 282 39.72 4.96 -22.74
C LEU A 282 41.12 5.36 -23.25
N SER A 283 42.11 4.46 -23.17
CA SER A 283 43.45 4.65 -23.76
C SER A 283 43.55 4.33 -25.27
N GLN A 284 42.53 3.73 -25.88
CA GLN A 284 42.53 3.29 -27.29
C GLN A 284 41.50 4.02 -28.18
N VAL A 285 40.78 5.04 -27.67
CA VAL A 285 39.75 5.81 -28.43
C VAL A 285 40.33 6.68 -29.57
N THR A 286 41.60 6.52 -29.94
CA THR A 286 42.15 7.22 -31.11
C THR A 286 41.77 6.59 -32.45
N GLU A 287 41.27 5.35 -32.53
CA GLU A 287 40.94 4.76 -33.84
C GLU A 287 39.80 3.72 -33.82
N GLU A 288 38.84 3.97 -34.72
CA GLU A 288 37.87 3.09 -35.38
C GLU A 288 36.57 2.58 -34.72
N THR A 289 35.54 2.70 -35.56
CA THR A 289 34.10 2.79 -35.29
C THR A 289 33.35 1.46 -35.46
N ARG A 290 34.02 0.30 -35.36
CA ARG A 290 33.44 -1.00 -35.76
C ARG A 290 33.14 -2.01 -34.62
N THR A 291 33.44 -1.69 -33.36
CA THR A 291 33.33 -2.62 -32.21
C THR A 291 32.15 -2.34 -31.27
N THR A 292 31.06 -1.73 -31.73
CA THR A 292 29.99 -1.24 -30.84
C THR A 292 28.95 -2.29 -30.41
N LYS A 293 28.71 -3.35 -31.19
CA LYS A 293 27.61 -4.31 -30.91
C LYS A 293 28.00 -5.43 -29.93
N PHE A 294 29.20 -5.99 -30.05
CA PHE A 294 29.72 -7.02 -29.14
C PHE A 294 30.05 -6.45 -27.75
N ASN A 295 30.55 -5.20 -27.70
CA ASN A 295 30.85 -4.48 -26.46
C ASN A 295 29.61 -4.11 -25.63
N ASN A 296 28.43 -3.98 -26.25
CA ASN A 296 27.19 -3.70 -25.53
C ASN A 296 26.64 -4.94 -24.81
N LEU A 297 26.76 -6.13 -25.40
CA LEU A 297 26.30 -7.38 -24.77
C LEU A 297 27.21 -7.75 -23.59
N THR A 298 28.53 -7.59 -23.75
CA THR A 298 29.49 -7.81 -22.65
C THR A 298 29.31 -6.77 -21.53
N ARG A 299 29.11 -5.47 -21.82
CA ARG A 299 28.73 -4.48 -20.79
C ARG A 299 27.38 -4.73 -20.10
N GLN A 300 26.47 -5.48 -20.73
CA GLN A 300 25.19 -5.85 -20.12
C GLN A 300 25.33 -7.04 -19.17
N LEU A 301 26.23 -7.98 -19.48
CA LEU A 301 26.48 -9.20 -18.71
C LEU A 301 27.56 -9.02 -17.62
N PHE A 302 28.52 -8.13 -17.83
CA PHE A 302 29.64 -7.87 -16.91
C PHE A 302 29.41 -6.55 -16.15
N GLY A 303 29.64 -6.57 -14.82
CA GLY A 303 29.41 -5.45 -13.89
C GLY A 303 28.61 -5.87 -12.66
N TRP A 304 28.15 -4.92 -11.83
CA TRP A 304 27.29 -5.24 -10.66
C TRP A 304 25.98 -5.95 -11.05
N ARG A 305 25.60 -5.93 -12.33
CA ARG A 305 24.48 -6.70 -12.88
C ARG A 305 24.70 -8.22 -12.78
N GLY A 306 25.94 -8.69 -12.84
CA GLY A 306 26.29 -10.10 -12.65
C GLY A 306 25.87 -10.65 -11.28
N PHE A 307 25.88 -9.79 -10.24
CA PHE A 307 25.37 -10.14 -8.91
C PHE A 307 23.92 -10.61 -8.98
N TYR A 308 23.05 -9.86 -9.68
CA TYR A 308 21.63 -10.16 -9.75
C TYR A 308 21.33 -11.49 -10.43
N TRP A 309 22.02 -11.79 -11.53
CA TRP A 309 21.87 -13.05 -12.24
C TRP A 309 22.27 -14.25 -11.37
N VAL A 310 23.46 -14.18 -10.77
CA VAL A 310 23.97 -15.27 -9.93
C VAL A 310 23.15 -15.42 -8.66
N TYR A 311 22.75 -14.33 -8.02
CA TYR A 311 21.89 -14.40 -6.84
C TYR A 311 20.52 -15.00 -7.18
N SER A 312 19.88 -14.53 -8.24
CA SER A 312 18.55 -15.03 -8.65
C SER A 312 18.59 -16.51 -9.03
N LEU A 313 19.61 -16.93 -9.79
CA LEU A 313 19.78 -18.31 -10.20
C LEU A 313 20.11 -19.23 -9.01
N SER A 314 21.04 -18.82 -8.14
CA SER A 314 21.39 -19.60 -6.94
C SER A 314 20.23 -19.65 -5.95
N LEU A 315 19.45 -18.58 -5.80
CA LEU A 315 18.24 -18.56 -5.00
C LEU A 315 17.18 -19.51 -5.57
N LEU A 316 16.95 -19.50 -6.89
CA LEU A 316 16.03 -20.40 -7.55
C LEU A 316 16.43 -21.86 -7.30
N ILE A 317 17.69 -22.22 -7.53
CA ILE A 317 18.21 -23.57 -7.27
C ILE A 317 18.02 -23.93 -5.79
N THR A 318 18.32 -23.01 -4.87
CA THR A 318 18.20 -23.24 -3.43
C THR A 318 16.76 -23.47 -3.00
N VAL A 319 15.81 -22.68 -3.52
CA VAL A 319 14.37 -22.80 -3.26
C VAL A 319 13.80 -24.12 -3.77
N LEU A 320 14.34 -24.62 -4.89
CA LEU A 320 13.92 -25.90 -5.47
C LEU A 320 14.51 -27.11 -4.75
N ALA A 321 15.81 -27.08 -4.45
CA ALA A 321 16.56 -28.23 -3.95
C ALA A 321 16.61 -28.35 -2.42
N SER A 322 16.21 -27.31 -1.69
CA SER A 322 16.23 -27.33 -0.23
C SER A 322 14.99 -28.00 0.36
N GLU A 323 15.19 -28.65 1.50
CA GLU A 323 14.13 -28.97 2.44
C GLU A 323 14.14 -27.95 3.59
N PRO A 324 13.02 -27.25 3.87
CA PRO A 324 11.75 -27.30 3.13
C PRO A 324 11.79 -26.57 1.79
N SER A 325 11.09 -27.13 0.80
CA SER A 325 10.99 -26.54 -0.54
C SER A 325 9.89 -25.48 -0.58
N LEU A 326 10.28 -24.23 -0.86
CA LEU A 326 9.31 -23.14 -1.04
C LEU A 326 8.46 -23.35 -2.29
N LEU A 327 8.98 -24.00 -3.33
CA LEU A 327 8.16 -24.36 -4.48
C LEU A 327 7.09 -25.39 -4.08
N ALA A 328 7.44 -26.42 -3.32
CA ALA A 328 6.48 -27.41 -2.86
C ALA A 328 5.38 -26.78 -1.99
N PHE A 329 5.74 -25.84 -1.10
CA PHE A 329 4.76 -25.07 -0.33
C PHE A 329 3.80 -24.27 -1.22
N ILE A 330 4.31 -23.57 -2.24
CA ILE A 330 3.48 -22.80 -3.16
C ILE A 330 2.60 -23.71 -4.02
N ALA A 331 3.16 -24.80 -4.56
CA ALA A 331 2.43 -25.75 -5.40
C ALA A 331 1.28 -26.41 -4.63
N THR A 332 1.55 -26.93 -3.43
CA THR A 332 0.51 -27.52 -2.57
C THR A 332 -0.54 -26.50 -2.15
N SER A 333 -0.15 -25.25 -1.87
CA SER A 333 -1.11 -24.16 -1.59
C SER A 333 -2.02 -23.84 -2.78
N LEU A 334 -1.47 -23.88 -4.00
CA LEU A 334 -2.23 -23.71 -5.24
C LEU A 334 -3.18 -24.88 -5.48
N ASP A 335 -2.71 -26.11 -5.29
CA ASP A 335 -3.51 -27.33 -5.48
C ASP A 335 -4.73 -27.32 -4.56
N VAL A 336 -4.54 -27.06 -3.25
CA VAL A 336 -5.63 -26.95 -2.27
C VAL A 336 -6.60 -25.81 -2.62
N SER A 337 -6.09 -24.70 -3.16
CA SER A 337 -6.91 -23.54 -3.50
C SER A 337 -7.67 -23.68 -4.83
N SER A 338 -7.21 -24.56 -5.73
CA SER A 338 -7.72 -24.68 -7.11
C SER A 338 -9.19 -25.12 -7.18
N GLY A 339 -9.57 -26.09 -6.34
CA GLY A 339 -10.95 -26.60 -6.22
C GLY A 339 -11.84 -25.82 -5.25
N TYR A 340 -11.30 -24.81 -4.55
CA TYR A 340 -12.03 -24.12 -3.48
C TYR A 340 -13.31 -23.45 -3.98
N SER A 341 -13.25 -22.78 -5.14
CA SER A 341 -14.40 -22.00 -5.63
C SER A 341 -15.58 -22.87 -6.04
N SER A 342 -15.34 -24.07 -6.59
CA SER A 342 -16.42 -25.01 -6.91
C SER A 342 -16.99 -25.65 -5.63
N ALA A 343 -16.10 -26.06 -4.71
CA ALA A 343 -16.49 -26.76 -3.48
C ALA A 343 -17.25 -25.86 -2.48
N MET A 344 -16.96 -24.56 -2.44
CA MET A 344 -17.54 -23.62 -1.47
C MET A 344 -18.59 -22.69 -2.07
N SER A 345 -19.00 -22.90 -3.33
CA SER A 345 -19.99 -22.06 -3.98
C SER A 345 -21.36 -22.18 -3.32
N GLY A 346 -21.99 -21.04 -3.02
CA GLY A 346 -23.33 -20.97 -2.42
C GLY A 346 -24.32 -20.26 -3.34
N VAL A 347 -25.62 -20.54 -3.16
CA VAL A 347 -26.67 -19.84 -3.90
C VAL A 347 -26.81 -18.41 -3.38
N ALA A 348 -26.61 -17.46 -4.29
CA ALA A 348 -26.53 -16.03 -4.06
C ALA A 348 -27.89 -15.34 -3.96
N SER A 349 -28.01 -14.33 -3.09
CA SER A 349 -29.04 -13.28 -3.25
C SER A 349 -28.70 -12.45 -4.49
N PRO A 350 -29.58 -12.39 -5.51
CA PRO A 350 -29.30 -11.65 -6.74
C PRO A 350 -29.13 -10.14 -6.53
N TRP A 351 -29.73 -9.58 -5.47
CA TRP A 351 -29.64 -8.15 -5.17
C TRP A 351 -28.25 -7.75 -4.68
N GLU A 352 -27.65 -8.54 -3.79
CA GLU A 352 -26.30 -8.29 -3.29
C GLU A 352 -25.27 -8.33 -4.41
N VAL A 353 -25.38 -9.33 -5.31
CA VAL A 353 -24.53 -9.43 -6.50
C VAL A 353 -24.71 -8.21 -7.41
N ARG A 354 -25.96 -7.79 -7.68
CA ARG A 354 -26.23 -6.60 -8.50
C ARG A 354 -25.62 -5.33 -7.89
N CYS A 355 -25.82 -5.09 -6.60
CA CYS A 355 -25.22 -3.96 -5.89
C CYS A 355 -23.69 -4.01 -5.92
N ALA A 356 -23.10 -5.19 -5.73
CA ALA A 356 -21.65 -5.36 -5.80
C ALA A 356 -21.09 -5.09 -7.20
N LEU A 357 -21.74 -5.59 -8.24
CA LEU A 357 -21.35 -5.33 -9.64
C LEU A 357 -21.43 -3.85 -9.99
N LEU A 358 -22.48 -3.15 -9.54
CA LEU A 358 -22.57 -1.68 -9.69
C LEU A 358 -21.41 -0.98 -8.98
N GLY A 359 -21.06 -1.41 -7.76
CA GLY A 359 -19.89 -0.91 -7.03
C GLY A 359 -18.58 -1.16 -7.77
N VAL A 360 -18.39 -2.37 -8.34
CA VAL A 360 -17.22 -2.70 -9.15
C VAL A 360 -17.12 -1.79 -10.38
N VAL A 361 -18.20 -1.62 -11.14
CA VAL A 361 -18.23 -0.75 -12.33
C VAL A 361 -17.88 0.69 -11.95
N PHE A 362 -18.45 1.19 -10.84
CA PHE A 362 -18.14 2.52 -10.32
C PHE A 362 -16.65 2.69 -9.97
N VAL A 363 -16.07 1.74 -9.22
CA VAL A 363 -14.65 1.79 -8.86
C VAL A 363 -13.75 1.66 -10.08
N LEU A 364 -14.08 0.79 -11.04
CA LEU A 364 -13.32 0.66 -12.29
C LEU A 364 -13.33 1.96 -13.11
N ALA A 365 -14.45 2.69 -13.13
CA ALA A 365 -14.51 4.01 -13.77
C ALA A 365 -13.56 5.02 -13.08
N LEU A 366 -13.50 5.03 -11.75
CA LEU A 366 -12.56 5.86 -10.99
C LEU A 366 -11.10 5.47 -11.24
N LEU A 367 -10.80 4.17 -11.26
CA LEU A 367 -9.46 3.65 -11.55
C LEU A 367 -9.00 4.00 -12.97
N ARG A 368 -9.92 4.06 -13.94
CA ARG A 368 -9.61 4.53 -15.30
C ARG A 368 -9.19 6.01 -15.32
N VAL A 369 -9.84 6.85 -14.51
CA VAL A 369 -9.45 8.26 -14.36
C VAL A 369 -8.04 8.34 -13.75
N LEU A 370 -7.79 7.58 -12.68
CA LEU A 370 -6.49 7.55 -12.02
C LEU A 370 -5.36 7.04 -12.93
N ALA A 371 -5.63 6.01 -13.73
CA ALA A 371 -4.68 5.47 -14.69
C ALA A 371 -4.25 6.51 -15.74
N ARG A 372 -5.19 7.39 -16.16
CA ARG A 372 -4.89 8.50 -17.09
C ARG A 372 -4.02 9.59 -16.47
N GLU A 373 -3.98 9.71 -15.15
CA GLU A 373 -3.12 10.64 -14.41
C GLU A 373 -1.72 10.06 -14.10
N ASN A 374 -1.16 9.26 -15.01
CA ASN A 374 0.14 8.58 -14.87
C ASN A 374 0.25 7.64 -13.64
N SER A 375 -0.87 7.21 -13.06
CA SER A 375 -0.90 6.29 -11.92
C SER A 375 -1.39 4.88 -12.30
N LEU A 376 -1.03 4.41 -13.51
CA LEU A 376 -1.45 3.12 -14.05
C LEU A 376 -1.14 1.95 -13.09
N GLY A 377 0.10 1.83 -12.62
CA GLY A 377 0.50 0.71 -11.75
C GLY A 377 -0.34 0.61 -10.48
N PHE A 378 -0.55 1.73 -9.79
CA PHE A 378 -1.38 1.75 -8.59
C PHE A 378 -2.86 1.45 -8.89
N SER A 379 -3.34 1.89 -10.06
CA SER A 379 -4.70 1.56 -10.51
C SER A 379 -4.86 0.06 -10.75
N LEU A 380 -3.85 -0.60 -11.33
CA LEU A 380 -3.81 -2.05 -11.50
C LEU A 380 -3.76 -2.78 -10.15
N SER A 381 -2.94 -2.30 -9.19
CA SER A 381 -2.88 -2.86 -7.83
C SER A 381 -4.25 -2.83 -7.14
N LEU A 382 -4.96 -1.71 -7.22
CA LEU A 382 -6.29 -1.56 -6.64
C LEU A 382 -7.36 -2.38 -7.39
N ALA A 383 -7.31 -2.45 -8.72
CA ALA A 383 -8.20 -3.30 -9.51
C ALA A 383 -8.03 -4.79 -9.16
N PHE A 384 -6.78 -5.22 -8.95
CA PHE A 384 -6.47 -6.58 -8.54
C PHE A 384 -7.04 -6.91 -7.15
N LEU A 385 -6.92 -6.01 -6.17
CA LEU A 385 -7.53 -6.23 -4.85
C LEU A 385 -9.05 -6.11 -4.86
N LEU A 386 -9.62 -5.26 -5.72
CA LEU A 386 -11.06 -5.21 -5.94
C LEU A 386 -11.57 -6.57 -6.43
N TRP A 387 -10.89 -7.17 -7.41
CA TRP A 387 -11.22 -8.51 -7.91
C TRP A 387 -11.05 -9.59 -6.82
N LEU A 388 -9.94 -9.57 -6.08
CA LEU A 388 -9.71 -10.56 -5.02
C LEU A 388 -10.74 -10.48 -3.89
N THR A 389 -11.08 -9.27 -3.43
CA THR A 389 -12.08 -9.08 -2.37
C THR A 389 -13.49 -9.42 -2.85
N PHE A 390 -13.82 -9.12 -4.12
CA PHE A 390 -15.06 -9.56 -4.74
C PHE A 390 -15.14 -11.09 -4.78
N LYS A 391 -14.09 -11.75 -5.28
CA LYS A 391 -14.02 -13.22 -5.30
C LYS A 391 -14.15 -13.80 -3.91
N HIS A 392 -13.47 -13.22 -2.92
CA HIS A 392 -13.52 -13.69 -1.55
C HIS A 392 -14.94 -13.59 -0.94
N GLY A 393 -15.65 -12.49 -1.18
CA GLY A 393 -16.99 -12.28 -0.63
C GLY A 393 -18.12 -12.99 -1.38
N PHE A 394 -17.94 -13.30 -2.66
CA PHE A 394 -19.01 -13.84 -3.52
C PHE A 394 -18.80 -15.29 -4.00
N VAL A 395 -17.65 -15.91 -3.73
CA VAL A 395 -17.52 -17.37 -3.87
C VAL A 395 -18.43 -18.06 -2.87
N ARG A 396 -18.37 -17.65 -1.60
CA ARG A 396 -19.25 -18.11 -0.53
C ARG A 396 -20.05 -16.90 -0.03
N GLN A 397 -21.27 -16.75 -0.54
CA GLN A 397 -22.10 -15.57 -0.24
C GLN A 397 -22.78 -15.70 1.14
N ASP A 398 -22.00 -15.50 2.19
CA ASP A 398 -22.43 -15.42 3.58
C ASP A 398 -21.87 -14.13 4.23
N GLY A 399 -21.47 -14.17 5.50
CA GLY A 399 -20.79 -13.05 6.16
C GLY A 399 -19.54 -12.53 5.41
N HIS A 400 -18.95 -13.32 4.51
CA HIS A 400 -17.80 -12.89 3.72
C HIS A 400 -18.13 -11.76 2.71
N VAL A 401 -19.41 -11.54 2.36
CA VAL A 401 -19.82 -10.41 1.51
C VAL A 401 -19.40 -9.06 2.12
N LEU A 402 -19.42 -8.97 3.44
CA LEU A 402 -18.99 -7.78 4.18
C LEU A 402 -17.54 -7.43 3.84
N ILE A 403 -16.67 -8.42 3.60
CA ILE A 403 -15.25 -8.20 3.26
C ILE A 403 -15.12 -7.35 2.00
N PHE A 404 -15.94 -7.62 0.99
CA PHE A 404 -15.99 -6.79 -0.22
C PHE A 404 -16.59 -5.41 0.05
N ILE A 405 -17.73 -5.34 0.74
CA ILE A 405 -18.42 -4.06 1.00
C ILE A 405 -17.51 -3.08 1.75
N PHE A 406 -16.75 -3.54 2.73
CA PHE A 406 -15.89 -2.67 3.54
C PHE A 406 -14.48 -2.47 2.97
N SER A 407 -14.07 -3.24 1.95
CA SER A 407 -12.85 -2.90 1.20
C SER A 407 -13.09 -1.73 0.23
N LEU A 408 -14.32 -1.55 -0.27
CA LEU A 408 -14.67 -0.47 -1.21
C LEU A 408 -14.37 0.94 -0.68
N PRO A 409 -14.78 1.35 0.54
CA PRO A 409 -14.43 2.67 1.08
C PRO A 409 -12.93 2.92 1.13
N LEU A 410 -12.13 1.91 1.48
CA LEU A 410 -10.67 2.07 1.49
C LEU A 410 -10.15 2.30 0.06
N ILE A 411 -10.53 1.45 -0.90
CA ILE A 411 -10.12 1.58 -2.29
C ILE A 411 -10.49 2.96 -2.83
N VAL A 412 -11.73 3.40 -2.62
CA VAL A 412 -12.21 4.73 -3.05
C VAL A 412 -11.42 5.85 -2.36
N SER A 413 -11.17 5.75 -1.05
CA SER A 413 -10.40 6.76 -0.31
C SER A 413 -8.97 6.90 -0.86
N LEU A 414 -8.32 5.80 -1.25
CA LEU A 414 -6.99 5.79 -1.84
C LEU A 414 -6.98 6.37 -3.27
N ILE A 415 -8.05 6.16 -4.05
CA ILE A 415 -8.21 6.80 -5.36
C ILE A 415 -8.35 8.32 -5.18
N ILE A 416 -9.21 8.77 -4.26
CA ILE A 416 -9.40 10.20 -3.96
C ILE A 416 -8.13 10.84 -3.41
N ALA A 417 -7.35 10.11 -2.61
CA ALA A 417 -6.07 10.57 -2.08
C ALA A 417 -5.04 10.84 -3.19
N LYS A 418 -5.02 10.02 -4.25
CA LYS A 418 -4.01 10.09 -5.31
C LYS A 418 -4.44 10.95 -6.50
N ALA A 419 -5.73 11.07 -6.76
CA ALA A 419 -6.21 11.81 -7.91
C ALA A 419 -5.96 13.33 -7.75
N ARG A 420 -5.22 13.90 -8.69
CA ARG A 420 -4.88 15.33 -8.74
C ARG A 420 -5.97 16.14 -9.43
N SER A 421 -6.68 15.57 -10.40
CA SER A 421 -7.67 16.29 -11.22
C SER A 421 -9.12 16.01 -10.87
N MET A 422 -9.40 15.17 -9.86
CA MET A 422 -10.75 14.92 -9.36
C MET A 422 -11.32 16.18 -8.68
N ARG A 423 -11.74 17.15 -9.49
CA ARG A 423 -12.78 18.10 -9.11
C ARG A 423 -14.06 17.29 -9.04
N LEU A 424 -14.51 16.96 -7.83
CA LEU A 424 -15.82 16.33 -7.58
C LEU A 424 -16.96 17.00 -8.37
N ALA A 425 -16.85 18.30 -8.64
CA ALA A 425 -17.77 19.07 -9.48
C ALA A 425 -17.92 18.56 -10.93
N LYS A 426 -16.86 17.99 -11.55
CA LYS A 426 -16.96 17.38 -12.90
C LYS A 426 -17.66 16.02 -12.87
N PHE A 427 -17.79 15.41 -11.69
CA PHE A 427 -18.38 14.09 -11.49
C PHE A 427 -19.91 14.16 -11.43
N ALA A 428 -20.47 15.20 -10.83
CA ALA A 428 -21.92 15.47 -10.88
C ALA A 428 -22.42 15.68 -12.32
N THR A 429 -21.57 16.23 -13.19
CA THR A 429 -21.85 16.42 -14.63
C THR A 429 -21.37 15.26 -15.52
N GLY A 430 -20.66 14.28 -14.94
CA GLY A 430 -19.98 13.19 -15.66
C GLY A 430 -20.85 11.97 -15.94
N ILE A 431 -22.09 11.95 -15.43
CA ILE A 431 -23.19 11.12 -15.95
C ILE A 431 -23.78 11.81 -17.19
N ARG A 432 -22.93 12.26 -18.11
CA ARG A 432 -23.30 12.44 -19.52
C ARG A 432 -22.66 11.27 -20.25
N LEU A 433 -23.45 10.23 -20.41
CA LEU A 433 -23.18 9.15 -21.36
C LEU A 433 -22.95 9.78 -22.74
N GLY A 434 -21.77 9.53 -23.30
CA GLY A 434 -21.52 9.62 -24.74
C GLY A 434 -21.54 11.02 -25.35
N ASP A 435 -20.53 11.86 -25.08
CA ASP A 435 -20.25 13.01 -25.95
C ASP A 435 -19.42 12.58 -27.15
N GLY A 436 -20.11 11.98 -28.10
CA GLY A 436 -19.76 12.00 -29.52
C GLY A 436 -20.44 13.17 -30.22
N TRP A 437 -20.44 14.39 -29.67
CA TRP A 437 -20.86 15.59 -30.38
C TRP A 437 -20.05 16.81 -29.92
N HIS A 438 -19.18 17.28 -30.80
CA HIS A 438 -18.55 18.59 -30.67
C HIS A 438 -19.61 19.68 -30.76
N LEU A 439 -19.86 20.39 -29.66
CA LEU A 439 -20.40 21.74 -29.71
C LEU A 439 -19.38 22.71 -29.12
N ARG A 440 -18.72 23.43 -30.03
CA ARG A 440 -17.93 24.62 -29.73
C ARG A 440 -18.82 25.64 -29.05
N SER A 441 -18.70 25.80 -27.73
CA SER A 441 -19.07 27.05 -27.07
C SER A 441 -17.80 27.84 -26.77
N ARG A 442 -17.45 28.74 -27.69
CA ARG A 442 -16.48 29.82 -27.45
C ARG A 442 -17.05 30.71 -26.34
N CYS A 443 -16.48 30.64 -25.13
CA CYS A 443 -16.61 31.72 -24.15
C CYS A 443 -15.64 32.83 -24.58
N TRP A 444 -16.15 33.77 -25.35
CA TRP A 444 -15.63 35.14 -25.37
C TRP A 444 -16.56 35.99 -24.51
N TRP A 445 -16.04 37.10 -24.01
CA TRP A 445 -16.69 38.15 -23.22
C TRP A 445 -16.54 38.04 -21.70
N PHE A 446 -15.37 38.50 -21.22
CA PHE A 446 -15.31 39.55 -20.20
C PHE A 446 -14.03 40.37 -20.42
N SER A 447 -14.16 41.52 -21.07
CA SER A 447 -13.22 42.65 -20.98
C SER A 447 -14.06 43.91 -20.74
N PRO A 448 -13.74 44.73 -19.73
CA PRO A 448 -14.48 45.95 -19.43
C PRO A 448 -13.93 47.13 -20.24
N LEU A 449 -14.81 47.99 -20.77
CA LEU A 449 -14.66 49.46 -20.88
C LEU A 449 -15.51 50.05 -22.03
N TYR A 450 -15.99 51.27 -21.77
CA TYR A 450 -16.58 52.29 -22.67
C TYR A 450 -18.11 52.37 -22.80
N MET A 451 -18.67 53.20 -21.91
CA MET A 451 -19.55 54.36 -22.16
C MET A 451 -20.41 54.44 -23.44
N GLY A 452 -21.69 54.76 -23.26
CA GLY A 452 -22.59 55.29 -24.31
C GLY A 452 -24.05 54.85 -24.11
N ARG A 453 -24.82 55.38 -23.14
CA ARG A 453 -25.66 56.60 -23.21
C ARG A 453 -26.95 56.41 -24.05
N TRP A 454 -28.09 56.75 -23.42
CA TRP A 454 -29.47 56.90 -23.96
C TRP A 454 -30.20 55.58 -24.30
N GLY A 455 -31.48 55.38 -24.01
CA GLY A 455 -32.55 56.22 -23.49
C GLY A 455 -33.89 55.54 -23.82
N ASP A 456 -34.81 55.58 -22.87
CA ASP A 456 -36.27 55.61 -23.00
C ASP A 456 -37.10 54.39 -23.46
N ALA A 457 -38.20 54.23 -22.71
CA ALA A 457 -39.53 53.74 -23.11
C ALA A 457 -39.62 52.22 -23.38
N ILE A 458 -40.37 51.38 -22.65
CA ILE A 458 -41.70 51.49 -22.00
C ILE A 458 -41.75 50.49 -20.84
#